data_AF-A0A564I1C5-F1
#
_entry.id   AF-A0A564I1C5-F1
#
_cell.length_a   1.000
_cell.length_b   1.000
_cell.length_c   1.000
_cell.angle_alpha   90.00
_cell.angle_beta   90.00
_cell.angle_gamma   90.00
#
_symmetry.space_group_name_H-M   'P 1'
#
loop_
_entity.id
_entity.type
_entity.pdbx_description
1 polymer ?
#
loop_
_entity_poly.entity_id
_entity_poly.type
_entity_poly.pdbx_seq_one_letter_code
_entity_poly.pdbx_strand_id
1 'polypeptide(L)'
;MSAKQELTGRIFNIQKYSIYDGDGIRTLVFFKGCNIRCPWCANPEGLNSQFQVMFSQDKCINCGDCVNVCPAGIHYRAEENGEMKHFVNRNKDCIGCRKCEEICTQSALDIMGKDVTVSELMEIIMQDYDFYIASGGGVTIGGGEMSLQTDFAVALFSECKKMMLNTAVETQGTTPLANYQKLAPVTDTFLFDIKQINSEHHKALFGIGNEGIRRNLEWLVDSGANVIVRMPLVRGYNDSFDAITGAIDYVQKLAKRGNIRRIDMLPYHQLGRKKYERLEMPYPITQDPTYSADELNRLETFFTQFDFDIRLVRH
;
A
#
# COMPACT_ATOMS: atom_id res chain seq x y z
N MET A 1 -18.37 -25.65 23.48
CA MET A 1 -17.21 -25.43 22.59
C MET A 1 -16.86 -23.95 22.69
N SER A 2 -15.68 -23.60 23.20
CA SER A 2 -15.22 -22.20 23.24
C SER A 2 -15.08 -21.73 21.80
N ALA A 3 -15.81 -20.69 21.41
CA ALA A 3 -15.61 -20.05 20.12
C ALA A 3 -14.15 -19.59 20.06
N LYS A 4 -13.38 -20.22 19.18
CA LYS A 4 -11.96 -19.87 18.99
C LYS A 4 -11.94 -18.41 18.56
N GLN A 5 -11.30 -17.54 19.35
CA GLN A 5 -11.22 -16.12 19.02
C GLN A 5 -10.55 -15.98 17.65
N GLU A 6 -11.27 -15.37 16.71
CA GLU A 6 -10.81 -15.22 15.35
C GLU A 6 -9.66 -14.21 15.28
N LEU A 7 -8.69 -14.44 14.38
CA LEU A 7 -7.59 -13.50 14.18
C LEU A 7 -8.13 -12.18 13.65
N THR A 8 -7.63 -11.08 14.21
CA THR A 8 -7.97 -9.73 13.79
C THR A 8 -6.78 -9.08 13.12
N GLY A 9 -7.04 -8.38 12.02
CA GLY A 9 -6.07 -7.54 11.32
C GLY A 9 -6.59 -6.12 11.20
N ARG A 10 -5.68 -5.16 11.01
CA ARG A 10 -6.04 -3.75 10.85
C ARG A 10 -5.81 -3.29 9.42
N ILE A 11 -6.88 -2.84 8.79
CA ILE A 11 -6.90 -2.33 7.42
C ILE A 11 -7.32 -0.86 7.41
N PHE A 12 -7.11 -0.14 6.32
CA PHE A 12 -7.59 1.24 6.17
C PHE A 12 -8.48 1.48 4.96
N ASN A 13 -8.46 0.57 3.99
CA ASN A 13 -9.28 0.69 2.81
C ASN A 13 -9.52 -0.69 2.17
N ILE A 14 -10.61 -0.79 1.42
CA ILE A 14 -10.91 -1.91 0.52
C ILE A 14 -11.32 -1.29 -0.80
N GLN A 15 -10.56 -1.57 -1.86
CA GLN A 15 -10.84 -1.06 -3.20
C GLN A 15 -11.25 -2.21 -4.10
N LYS A 16 -12.51 -2.17 -4.53
CA LYS A 16 -13.06 -3.10 -5.51
C LYS A 16 -12.73 -2.65 -6.93
N TYR A 17 -12.80 -3.57 -7.88
CA TYR A 17 -12.55 -3.31 -9.31
C TYR A 17 -11.16 -2.75 -9.64
N SER A 18 -10.15 -3.21 -8.90
CA SER A 18 -8.76 -2.85 -9.15
C SER A 18 -8.19 -3.67 -10.32
N ILE A 19 -7.54 -3.00 -11.29
CA ILE A 19 -7.03 -3.62 -12.53
C ILE A 19 -5.51 -3.52 -12.70
N TYR A 20 -4.83 -2.75 -11.85
CA TYR A 20 -3.37 -2.55 -11.90
C TYR A 20 -2.63 -3.32 -10.80
N ASP A 21 -3.37 -4.03 -9.95
CA ASP A 21 -2.89 -4.63 -8.70
C ASP A 21 -2.89 -6.16 -8.80
N GLY A 22 -2.55 -6.65 -9.99
CA GLY A 22 -2.53 -8.06 -10.39
C GLY A 22 -3.32 -8.31 -11.67
N ASP A 23 -3.26 -9.52 -12.20
CA ASP A 23 -4.03 -9.89 -13.38
C ASP A 23 -5.54 -9.98 -13.04
N GLY A 24 -6.40 -9.60 -13.99
CA GLY A 24 -7.86 -9.62 -13.86
C GLY A 24 -8.45 -8.51 -12.98
N ILE A 25 -9.76 -8.59 -12.70
CA ILE A 25 -10.47 -7.68 -11.79
C ILE A 25 -10.22 -8.14 -10.36
N ARG A 26 -9.79 -7.23 -9.49
CA ARG A 26 -9.41 -7.59 -8.13
C ARG A 26 -10.03 -6.72 -7.06
N THR A 27 -10.22 -7.31 -5.88
CA THR A 27 -10.46 -6.56 -4.64
C THR A 27 -9.15 -6.44 -3.88
N LEU A 28 -8.70 -5.19 -3.71
CA LEU A 28 -7.47 -4.84 -3.01
C LEU A 28 -7.79 -4.42 -1.58
N VAL A 29 -7.22 -5.14 -0.61
CA VAL A 29 -7.33 -4.82 0.81
C VAL A 29 -6.05 -4.13 1.29
N PHE A 30 -6.20 -2.94 1.83
CA PHE A 30 -5.10 -2.09 2.26
C PHE A 30 -4.82 -2.23 3.75
N PHE A 31 -3.70 -2.83 4.11
CA PHE A 31 -3.29 -3.09 5.48
C PHE A 31 -2.59 -1.88 6.11
N LYS A 32 -2.83 -1.66 7.41
CA LYS A 32 -2.15 -0.63 8.20
C LYS A 32 -0.72 -1.06 8.58
N GLY A 33 0.16 -0.06 8.71
CA GLY A 33 1.56 -0.22 9.08
C GLY A 33 2.47 -0.34 7.85
N CYS A 34 3.54 0.44 7.86
CA CYS A 34 4.64 0.31 6.90
C CYS A 34 5.96 0.59 7.64
N ASN A 35 7.04 -0.07 7.26
CA ASN A 35 8.36 0.04 7.87
C ASN A 35 9.34 0.93 7.08
N ILE A 36 8.93 1.46 5.93
CA ILE A 36 9.68 2.52 5.24
C ILE A 36 8.82 3.77 5.03
N ARG A 37 9.45 4.88 4.69
CA ARG A 37 8.81 6.19 4.52
C ARG A 37 9.16 6.77 3.15
N CYS A 38 8.62 6.17 2.10
CA CYS A 38 8.86 6.66 0.74
C CYS A 38 8.44 8.14 0.62
N PRO A 39 9.30 9.03 0.09
CA PRO A 39 8.92 10.44 -0.13
C PRO A 39 7.65 10.60 -0.98
N TRP A 40 7.40 9.66 -1.90
CA TRP A 40 6.25 9.63 -2.80
C TRP A 40 5.10 8.74 -2.32
N CYS A 41 5.06 8.30 -1.06
CA CYS A 41 4.02 7.37 -0.59
C CYS A 41 2.61 7.92 -0.87
N ALA A 42 1.78 7.17 -1.61
CA ALA A 42 0.43 7.58 -1.97
C ALA A 42 -0.60 7.38 -0.84
N ASN A 43 -0.24 6.63 0.21
CA ASN A 43 -1.11 6.23 1.30
C ASN A 43 -0.44 6.54 2.66
N PRO A 44 -0.26 7.83 3.02
CA PRO A 44 0.33 8.22 4.31
C PRO A 44 -0.43 7.64 5.52
N GLU A 45 -1.74 7.41 5.39
CA GLU A 45 -2.58 6.75 6.39
C GLU A 45 -2.21 5.28 6.61
N GLY A 46 -1.49 4.65 5.68
CA GLY A 46 -0.98 3.29 5.81
C GLY A 46 0.36 3.19 6.53
N LEU A 47 1.06 4.32 6.77
CA LEU A 47 2.41 4.31 7.33
C LEU A 47 2.47 3.88 8.79
N ASN A 48 1.45 4.23 9.57
CA ASN A 48 1.32 3.87 10.98
C ASN A 48 0.38 2.65 11.12
N SER A 49 0.67 1.78 12.08
CA SER A 49 -0.20 0.67 12.47
C SER A 49 -1.38 1.12 13.34
N GLN A 50 -1.33 2.33 13.92
CA GLN A 50 -2.40 2.87 14.74
C GLN A 50 -3.54 3.49 13.92
N PHE A 51 -4.67 3.72 14.61
CA PHE A 51 -5.75 4.52 14.04
C PHE A 51 -5.30 5.96 13.87
N GLN A 52 -5.79 6.63 12.82
CA GLN A 52 -5.47 8.02 12.54
C GLN A 52 -6.74 8.77 12.16
N VAL A 53 -6.85 10.01 12.62
CA VAL A 53 -7.93 10.93 12.20
C VAL A 53 -7.48 11.64 10.92
N MET A 54 -8.21 11.46 9.83
CA MET A 54 -8.10 12.34 8.66
C MET A 54 -9.14 13.44 8.76
N PHE A 55 -8.69 14.69 8.60
CA PHE A 55 -9.52 15.88 8.77
C PHE A 55 -9.54 16.73 7.50
N SER A 56 -10.70 16.80 6.85
CA SER A 56 -10.96 17.69 5.72
C SER A 56 -11.41 19.05 6.23
N GLN A 57 -10.44 19.95 6.41
CA GLN A 57 -10.68 21.31 6.92
C GLN A 57 -11.68 22.08 6.05
N ASP A 58 -11.66 21.87 4.73
CA ASP A 58 -12.55 22.48 3.74
C ASP A 58 -14.03 22.09 3.92
N LYS A 59 -14.31 20.95 4.56
CA LYS A 59 -15.68 20.49 4.85
C LYS A 59 -16.16 20.87 6.25
N CYS A 60 -15.26 21.24 7.15
CA CYS A 60 -15.61 21.45 8.56
C CYS A 60 -16.29 22.81 8.76
N ILE A 61 -17.47 22.80 9.38
CA ILE A 61 -18.20 24.02 9.78
C ILE A 61 -17.85 24.49 11.20
N ASN A 62 -16.79 23.94 11.82
CA ASN A 62 -16.30 24.30 13.15
C ASN A 62 -17.32 24.20 14.30
N CYS A 63 -18.34 23.33 14.19
CA CYS A 63 -19.40 23.20 15.21
C CYS A 63 -18.87 22.72 16.58
N GLY A 64 -17.90 21.82 16.58
CA GLY A 64 -17.28 21.28 17.80
C GLY A 64 -17.93 20.02 18.36
N ASP A 65 -18.92 19.42 17.71
CA ASP A 65 -19.62 18.23 18.23
C ASP A 65 -18.66 17.05 18.48
N CYS A 66 -17.65 16.90 17.61
CA CYS A 66 -16.59 15.91 17.74
C CYS A 66 -15.75 16.06 19.04
N VAL A 67 -15.64 17.27 19.60
CA VAL A 67 -14.93 17.55 20.86
C VAL A 67 -15.65 16.88 22.03
N ASN A 68 -16.98 16.93 22.03
CA ASN A 68 -17.79 16.43 23.14
C ASN A 68 -17.84 14.89 23.20
N VAL A 69 -17.65 14.22 22.07
CA VAL A 69 -17.81 12.77 21.94
C VAL A 69 -16.50 11.99 21.91
N CYS A 70 -15.35 12.66 21.74
CA CYS A 70 -14.06 11.99 21.57
C CYS A 70 -13.42 11.65 22.92
N PRO A 71 -13.42 10.38 23.34
CA PRO A 71 -12.89 9.98 24.65
C PRO A 71 -11.36 10.16 24.76
N ALA A 72 -10.65 10.14 23.62
CA ALA A 72 -9.22 10.39 23.59
C ALA A 72 -8.86 11.88 23.71
N GLY A 73 -9.85 12.79 23.62
CA GLY A 73 -9.64 14.24 23.69
C GLY A 73 -8.71 14.76 22.58
N ILE A 74 -8.85 14.20 21.38
CA ILE A 74 -8.05 14.56 20.19
C ILE A 74 -8.54 15.86 19.57
N HIS A 75 -9.85 16.07 19.54
CA HIS A 75 -10.43 17.28 18.97
C HIS A 75 -10.49 18.39 20.00
N TYR A 76 -10.20 19.61 19.58
CA TYR A 76 -10.38 20.81 20.40
C TYR A 76 -10.75 21.99 19.51
N ARG A 77 -11.26 23.06 20.12
CA ARG A 77 -11.48 24.33 19.42
C ARG A 77 -10.59 25.41 20.02
N ALA A 78 -10.10 26.29 19.17
CA ALA A 78 -9.30 27.45 19.55
C ALA A 78 -9.61 28.63 18.62
N GLU A 79 -9.38 29.85 19.11
CA GLU A 79 -9.55 31.05 18.29
C GLU A 79 -8.36 31.18 17.32
N GLU A 80 -8.66 31.36 16.04
CA GLU A 80 -7.68 31.67 15.00
C GLU A 80 -8.24 32.78 14.12
N ASN A 81 -7.54 33.92 14.05
CA ASN A 81 -7.97 35.11 13.30
C ASN A 81 -9.37 35.63 13.69
N GLY A 82 -9.71 35.58 14.99
CA GLY A 82 -11.01 36.06 15.51
C GLY A 82 -12.17 35.09 15.34
N GLU A 83 -11.94 33.88 14.81
CA GLU A 83 -12.96 32.85 14.65
C GLU A 83 -12.60 31.58 15.43
N MET A 84 -13.59 30.97 16.09
CA MET A 84 -13.39 29.69 16.80
C MET A 84 -13.36 28.51 15.84
N LYS A 85 -12.17 28.00 15.55
CA LYS A 85 -11.93 26.89 14.63
C LYS A 85 -11.70 25.56 15.34
N HIS A 86 -11.99 24.47 14.63
CA HIS A 86 -11.76 23.10 15.08
C HIS A 86 -10.37 22.62 14.65
N PHE A 87 -9.66 21.94 15.56
CA PHE A 87 -8.34 21.37 15.34
C PHE A 87 -8.25 19.92 15.83
N VAL A 88 -7.26 19.20 15.31
CA VAL A 88 -6.91 17.82 15.69
C VAL A 88 -5.55 17.82 16.38
N ASN A 89 -5.49 17.37 17.63
CA ASN A 89 -4.23 17.25 18.35
C ASN A 89 -3.47 16.00 17.88
N ARG A 90 -2.45 16.21 17.03
CA ARG A 90 -1.62 15.15 16.44
C ARG A 90 -0.68 14.45 17.43
N ASN A 91 -0.57 14.93 18.67
CA ASN A 91 0.22 14.30 19.74
C ASN A 91 -0.58 13.29 20.57
N LYS A 92 -1.86 13.06 20.24
CA LYS A 92 -2.71 12.09 20.93
C LYS A 92 -3.14 10.97 19.99
N ASP A 93 -3.07 9.75 20.49
CA ASP A 93 -3.42 8.57 19.71
C ASP A 93 -4.94 8.36 19.62
N CYS A 94 -5.41 8.14 18.39
CA CYS A 94 -6.79 7.70 18.14
C CYS A 94 -6.97 6.26 18.60
N ILE A 95 -8.01 6.01 19.38
CA ILE A 95 -8.37 4.67 19.86
C ILE A 95 -9.34 3.94 18.92
N GLY A 96 -9.67 4.53 17.76
CA GLY A 96 -10.52 3.88 16.76
C GLY A 96 -12.01 3.83 17.10
N CYS A 97 -12.51 4.57 18.10
CA CYS A 97 -13.91 4.47 18.54
C CYS A 97 -14.97 5.06 17.59
N ARG A 98 -14.54 5.76 16.52
CA ARG A 98 -15.37 6.36 15.43
C ARG A 98 -16.48 7.35 15.81
N LYS A 99 -16.74 7.60 17.10
CA LYS A 99 -17.77 8.56 17.56
C LYS A 99 -17.69 9.95 16.91
N CYS A 100 -16.48 10.46 16.69
CA CYS A 100 -16.27 11.76 16.04
C CYS A 100 -16.57 11.76 14.54
N GLU A 101 -16.41 10.62 13.86
CA GLU A 101 -16.79 10.43 12.46
C GLU A 101 -18.32 10.30 12.35
N GLU A 102 -18.95 9.50 13.22
CA GLU A 102 -20.41 9.28 13.26
C GLU A 102 -21.22 10.56 13.49
N ILE A 103 -20.76 11.44 14.38
CA ILE A 103 -21.46 12.70 14.69
C ILE A 103 -21.21 13.79 13.63
N CYS A 104 -20.25 13.60 12.72
CA CYS A 104 -19.84 14.64 11.79
C CYS A 104 -20.80 14.74 10.59
N THR A 105 -21.74 15.68 10.65
CA THR A 105 -22.76 15.90 9.60
C THR A 105 -22.20 16.32 8.24
N GLN A 106 -20.96 16.82 8.21
CA GLN A 106 -20.28 17.25 6.98
C GLN A 106 -19.34 16.20 6.40
N SER A 107 -19.19 15.05 7.06
CA SER A 107 -18.19 14.02 6.71
C SER A 107 -16.78 14.62 6.54
N ALA A 108 -16.42 15.53 7.45
CA ALA A 108 -15.11 16.18 7.50
C ALA A 108 -14.07 15.31 8.22
N LEU A 109 -14.50 14.34 9.01
CA LEU A 109 -13.64 13.47 9.82
C LEU A 109 -13.78 12.03 9.36
N ASP A 110 -12.66 11.40 9.01
CA ASP A 110 -12.59 9.95 8.78
C ASP A 110 -11.60 9.30 9.76
N ILE A 111 -11.98 8.17 10.34
CA ILE A 111 -11.06 7.34 11.14
C ILE A 111 -10.43 6.28 10.25
N MET A 112 -9.15 6.48 9.95
CA MET A 112 -8.32 5.55 9.19
C MET A 112 -7.84 4.43 10.08
N GLY A 113 -8.13 3.20 9.68
CA GLY A 113 -7.92 2.01 10.49
C GLY A 113 -9.26 1.40 10.89
N LYS A 114 -9.43 0.12 10.59
CA LYS A 114 -10.54 -0.72 11.04
C LYS A 114 -9.95 -2.07 11.39
N ASP A 115 -10.21 -2.51 12.62
CA ASP A 115 -9.94 -3.88 13.02
C ASP A 115 -11.03 -4.76 12.41
N VAL A 116 -10.61 -5.79 11.69
CA VAL A 116 -11.49 -6.73 10.99
C VAL A 116 -11.03 -8.16 11.25
N THR A 117 -11.99 -9.05 11.37
CA THR A 117 -11.76 -10.49 11.38
C THR A 117 -11.61 -11.04 9.96
N VAL A 118 -11.14 -12.28 9.84
CA VAL A 118 -11.07 -12.96 8.54
C VAL A 118 -12.47 -13.14 7.95
N SER A 119 -13.45 -13.54 8.75
CA SER A 119 -14.84 -13.76 8.34
C SER A 119 -15.49 -12.50 7.81
N GLU A 120 -15.39 -11.38 8.53
CA GLU A 120 -15.92 -10.08 8.07
C GLU A 120 -15.31 -9.65 6.73
N LEU A 121 -14.01 -9.90 6.53
CA LEU A 121 -13.34 -9.53 5.31
C LEU A 121 -13.68 -10.48 4.15
N MET A 122 -13.84 -11.77 4.43
CA MET A 122 -14.31 -12.76 3.46
C MET A 122 -15.73 -12.45 2.99
N GLU A 123 -16.64 -12.01 3.86
CA GLU A 123 -17.97 -11.54 3.47
C GLU A 123 -17.91 -10.41 2.43
N ILE A 124 -17.01 -9.45 2.60
CA ILE A 124 -16.82 -8.34 1.65
C ILE A 124 -16.19 -8.85 0.35
N ILE A 125 -15.15 -9.67 0.44
CA ILE A 125 -14.42 -10.23 -0.72
C ILE A 125 -15.37 -11.02 -1.62
N MET A 126 -16.24 -11.85 -1.04
CA MET A 126 -17.13 -12.74 -1.78
C MET A 126 -18.22 -11.99 -2.56
N GLN A 127 -18.48 -10.72 -2.26
CA GLN A 127 -19.42 -9.90 -3.02
C GLN A 127 -19.02 -9.73 -4.49
N ASP A 128 -17.73 -9.83 -4.82
CA ASP A 128 -17.24 -9.65 -6.20
C ASP A 128 -16.74 -10.96 -6.84
N TYR A 129 -17.14 -12.12 -6.26
CA TYR A 129 -16.69 -13.45 -6.68
C TYR A 129 -16.84 -13.70 -8.20
N ASP A 130 -18.02 -13.40 -8.76
CA ASP A 130 -18.31 -13.64 -10.17
C ASP A 130 -17.39 -12.82 -11.10
N PHE A 131 -16.99 -11.61 -10.69
CA PHE A 131 -16.05 -10.79 -11.44
C PHE A 131 -14.64 -11.39 -11.44
N TYR A 132 -14.23 -11.98 -10.32
CA TYR A 132 -12.94 -12.67 -10.24
C TYR A 132 -12.88 -13.84 -11.22
N ILE A 133 -13.91 -14.70 -11.21
CA ILE A 133 -13.98 -15.87 -12.08
C ILE A 133 -14.03 -15.47 -13.56
N ALA A 134 -14.85 -14.47 -13.91
CA ALA A 134 -15.00 -14.03 -15.29
C ALA A 134 -13.71 -13.39 -15.86
N SER A 135 -12.92 -12.74 -15.02
CA SER A 135 -11.71 -12.00 -15.45
C SER A 135 -10.39 -12.72 -15.21
N GLY A 136 -10.40 -13.87 -14.51
CA GLY A 136 -9.19 -14.50 -14.00
C GLY A 136 -8.51 -13.72 -12.86
N GLY A 137 -9.26 -12.81 -12.23
CA GLY A 137 -8.81 -11.97 -11.12
C GLY A 137 -8.99 -12.61 -9.76
N GLY A 138 -9.13 -11.81 -8.71
CA GLY A 138 -9.22 -12.32 -7.34
C GLY A 138 -8.96 -11.27 -6.26
N VAL A 139 -8.21 -11.65 -5.23
CA VAL A 139 -7.94 -10.77 -4.08
C VAL A 139 -6.47 -10.37 -4.09
N THR A 140 -6.21 -9.08 -3.85
CA THR A 140 -4.88 -8.57 -3.57
C THR A 140 -4.83 -8.01 -2.16
N ILE A 141 -3.73 -8.25 -1.45
CA ILE A 141 -3.46 -7.57 -0.17
C ILE A 141 -2.22 -6.69 -0.32
N GLY A 142 -2.29 -5.48 0.21
CA GLY A 142 -1.25 -4.47 0.07
C GLY A 142 -1.44 -3.31 1.02
N GLY A 143 -1.29 -2.08 0.51
CA GLY A 143 -1.48 -0.84 1.26
C GLY A 143 -0.21 -0.30 1.91
N GLY A 144 0.00 -0.63 3.18
CA GLY A 144 1.30 -0.44 3.84
C GLY A 144 2.28 -1.56 3.46
N GLU A 145 2.93 -2.15 4.45
CA GLU A 145 3.62 -3.43 4.29
C GLU A 145 2.79 -4.50 5.02
N MET A 146 1.99 -5.24 4.25
CA MET A 146 1.07 -6.24 4.81
C MET A 146 1.82 -7.28 5.67
N SER A 147 3.10 -7.52 5.39
CA SER A 147 3.88 -8.56 6.06
C SER A 147 4.28 -8.19 7.49
N LEU A 148 3.89 -7.00 7.95
CA LEU A 148 3.85 -6.66 9.37
C LEU A 148 2.68 -7.36 10.11
N GLN A 149 1.69 -7.85 9.38
CA GLN A 149 0.51 -8.57 9.87
C GLN A 149 0.38 -9.96 9.20
N THR A 150 1.52 -10.66 9.03
CA THR A 150 1.59 -11.92 8.27
C THR A 150 0.61 -12.98 8.73
N ASP A 151 0.43 -13.20 10.03
CA ASP A 151 -0.43 -14.28 10.51
C ASP A 151 -1.91 -14.05 10.13
N PHE A 152 -2.38 -12.80 10.18
CA PHE A 152 -3.72 -12.45 9.70
C PHE A 152 -3.83 -12.59 8.17
N ALA A 153 -2.83 -12.11 7.43
CA ALA A 153 -2.81 -12.22 5.98
C ALA A 153 -2.82 -13.68 5.48
N VAL A 154 -2.04 -14.55 6.14
CA VAL A 154 -2.00 -15.99 5.84
C VAL A 154 -3.34 -16.64 6.15
N ALA A 155 -3.97 -16.30 7.29
CA ALA A 155 -5.30 -16.81 7.63
C ALA A 155 -6.35 -16.39 6.61
N LEU A 156 -6.37 -15.11 6.21
CA LEU A 156 -7.27 -14.61 5.17
C LEU A 156 -7.07 -15.33 3.83
N PHE A 157 -5.83 -15.41 3.35
CA PHE A 157 -5.53 -16.07 2.09
C PHE A 157 -5.78 -17.57 2.13
N SER A 158 -5.63 -18.23 3.28
CA SER A 158 -6.04 -19.62 3.45
C SER A 158 -7.55 -19.79 3.23
N GLU A 159 -8.39 -18.88 3.72
CA GLU A 159 -9.83 -18.92 3.43
C GLU A 159 -10.14 -18.58 1.97
N CYS A 160 -9.47 -17.59 1.38
CA CYS A 160 -9.57 -17.31 -0.05
C CYS A 160 -9.27 -18.55 -0.90
N LYS A 161 -8.21 -19.29 -0.55
CA LYS A 161 -7.80 -20.52 -1.24
C LYS A 161 -8.84 -21.63 -1.17
N LYS A 162 -9.52 -21.80 -0.02
CA LYS A 162 -10.63 -22.77 0.10
C LYS A 162 -11.79 -22.43 -0.84
N MET A 163 -11.98 -21.14 -1.12
CA MET A 163 -12.97 -20.63 -2.06
C MET A 163 -12.45 -20.58 -3.51
N MET A 164 -11.29 -21.17 -3.80
CA MET A 164 -10.64 -21.18 -5.12
C MET A 164 -10.34 -19.79 -5.69
N LEU A 165 -10.18 -18.79 -4.83
CA LEU A 165 -9.83 -17.43 -5.25
C LEU A 165 -8.34 -17.33 -5.57
N ASN A 166 -8.02 -16.62 -6.66
CA ASN A 166 -6.66 -16.22 -6.96
C ASN A 166 -6.21 -15.14 -5.95
N THR A 167 -4.98 -15.26 -5.48
CA THR A 167 -4.42 -14.44 -4.39
C THR A 167 -3.14 -13.74 -4.82
N ALA A 168 -3.04 -12.43 -4.57
CA ALA A 168 -1.85 -11.65 -4.88
C ALA A 168 -1.39 -10.81 -3.69
N VAL A 169 -0.08 -10.67 -3.53
CA VAL A 169 0.53 -9.83 -2.48
C VAL A 169 1.26 -8.67 -3.12
N GLU A 170 0.94 -7.44 -2.71
CA GLU A 170 1.81 -6.28 -2.89
C GLU A 170 2.74 -6.13 -1.70
N THR A 171 4.04 -6.11 -1.97
CA THR A 171 5.04 -6.01 -0.91
C THR A 171 6.29 -5.30 -1.40
N GLN A 172 6.96 -4.66 -0.45
CA GLN A 172 8.28 -4.06 -0.66
C GLN A 172 9.40 -4.96 -0.11
N GLY A 173 9.08 -6.16 0.38
CA GLY A 173 10.10 -7.16 0.71
C GLY A 173 10.83 -6.93 2.03
N THR A 174 10.32 -6.06 2.90
CA THR A 174 11.11 -5.43 3.96
C THR A 174 11.05 -6.12 5.32
N THR A 175 10.19 -7.13 5.50
CA THR A 175 10.09 -7.89 6.75
C THR A 175 11.01 -9.13 6.73
N PRO A 176 11.18 -9.86 7.84
CA PRO A 176 12.03 -11.05 7.86
C PRO A 176 11.56 -12.13 6.88
N LEU A 177 12.50 -12.90 6.33
CA LEU A 177 12.23 -13.99 5.38
C LEU A 177 11.14 -14.97 5.86
N ALA A 178 11.09 -15.24 7.16
CA ALA A 178 10.08 -16.12 7.78
C ALA A 178 8.64 -15.70 7.45
N ASN A 179 8.39 -14.41 7.25
CA ASN A 179 7.07 -13.91 6.87
C ASN A 179 6.71 -14.32 5.43
N TYR A 180 7.66 -14.18 4.50
CA TYR A 180 7.48 -14.60 3.11
C TYR A 180 7.38 -16.12 2.96
N GLN A 181 8.09 -16.87 3.81
CA GLN A 181 7.97 -18.33 3.90
C GLN A 181 6.56 -18.78 4.29
N LYS A 182 5.88 -18.05 5.18
CA LYS A 182 4.48 -18.32 5.54
C LYS A 182 3.49 -17.89 4.45
N LEU A 183 3.79 -16.81 3.72
CA LEU A 183 2.90 -16.26 2.68
C LEU A 183 2.94 -17.05 1.37
N ALA A 184 4.12 -17.57 0.99
CA ALA A 184 4.33 -18.22 -0.31
C ALA A 184 3.34 -19.37 -0.61
N PRO A 185 2.99 -20.28 0.33
CA PRO A 185 2.05 -21.37 0.07
C PRO A 185 0.61 -20.92 -0.21
N VAL A 186 0.24 -19.71 0.21
CA VAL A 186 -1.12 -19.18 0.10
C VAL A 186 -1.22 -18.01 -0.87
N THR A 187 -0.17 -17.74 -1.64
CA THR A 187 -0.09 -16.62 -2.59
C THR A 187 0.16 -17.14 -3.99
N ASP A 188 -0.69 -16.76 -4.96
CA ASP A 188 -0.48 -17.11 -6.36
C ASP A 188 0.54 -16.22 -7.04
N THR A 189 0.52 -14.92 -6.76
CA THR A 189 1.39 -13.92 -7.39
C THR A 189 1.93 -12.90 -6.39
N PHE A 190 3.24 -12.68 -6.39
CA PHE A 190 3.86 -11.57 -5.67
C PHE A 190 4.10 -10.39 -6.61
N LEU A 191 3.50 -9.25 -6.29
CA LEU A 191 3.76 -7.94 -6.84
C LEU A 191 4.85 -7.29 -5.97
N PHE A 192 6.10 -7.46 -6.38
CA PHE A 192 7.26 -7.17 -5.53
C PHE A 192 7.96 -5.87 -5.95
N ASP A 193 7.98 -4.89 -5.06
CA ASP A 193 8.58 -3.58 -5.35
C ASP A 193 10.11 -3.60 -5.23
N ILE A 194 10.81 -3.20 -6.29
CA ILE A 194 12.20 -2.74 -6.24
C ILE A 194 12.18 -1.22 -6.38
N LYS A 195 12.36 -0.52 -5.27
CA LYS A 195 12.28 0.96 -5.23
C LYS A 195 13.62 1.63 -5.52
N GLN A 196 14.72 0.97 -5.18
CA GLN A 196 16.08 1.43 -5.46
C GLN A 196 17.03 0.23 -5.40
N ILE A 197 17.78 -0.02 -6.47
CA ILE A 197 18.68 -1.17 -6.58
C ILE A 197 19.99 -0.95 -5.84
N ASN A 198 20.54 0.27 -5.76
CA ASN A 198 21.76 0.51 -4.99
C ASN A 198 21.43 0.59 -3.48
N SER A 199 22.11 -0.20 -2.63
CA SER A 199 21.77 -0.27 -1.20
C SER A 199 22.04 1.03 -0.44
N GLU A 200 23.12 1.74 -0.76
CA GLU A 200 23.42 3.03 -0.12
C GLU A 200 22.39 4.08 -0.50
N HIS A 201 21.96 4.11 -1.77
CA HIS A 201 20.88 5.01 -2.19
C HIS A 201 19.53 4.61 -1.58
N HIS A 202 19.27 3.31 -1.44
CA HIS A 202 18.06 2.81 -0.77
C HIS A 202 18.04 3.25 0.70
N LYS A 203 19.18 3.18 1.38
CA LYS A 203 19.35 3.66 2.76
C LYS A 203 19.19 5.16 2.88
N ALA A 204 19.73 5.93 1.93
CA ALA A 204 19.54 7.38 1.89
C ALA A 204 18.06 7.77 1.70
N LEU A 205 17.30 7.03 0.90
CA LEU A 205 15.89 7.30 0.62
C LEU A 205 14.94 6.82 1.71
N PHE A 206 15.22 5.66 2.31
CA PHE A 206 14.25 4.94 3.14
C PHE A 206 14.73 4.62 4.56
N GLY A 207 16.00 4.92 4.88
CA GLY A 207 16.62 4.65 6.18
C GLY A 207 17.17 3.23 6.37
N ILE A 208 16.95 2.33 5.40
CA ILE A 208 17.42 0.93 5.43
C ILE A 208 18.09 0.53 4.12
N GLY A 209 19.05 -0.40 4.16
CA GLY A 209 19.59 -1.01 2.94
C GLY A 209 18.59 -1.98 2.28
N ASN A 210 18.92 -2.50 1.10
CA ASN A 210 18.05 -3.43 0.36
C ASN A 210 18.52 -4.89 0.37
N GLU A 211 19.52 -5.26 1.16
CA GLU A 211 20.08 -6.61 1.22
C GLU A 211 19.02 -7.63 1.68
N GLY A 212 18.25 -7.28 2.71
CA GLY A 212 17.15 -8.11 3.19
C GLY A 212 16.02 -8.27 2.17
N ILE A 213 15.73 -7.20 1.43
CA ILE A 213 14.72 -7.17 0.36
C ILE A 213 15.13 -8.09 -0.78
N ARG A 214 16.38 -7.98 -1.24
CA ARG A 214 16.95 -8.84 -2.28
C ARG A 214 16.92 -10.30 -1.87
N ARG A 215 17.35 -10.62 -0.64
CA ARG A 215 17.29 -11.98 -0.10
C ARG A 215 15.87 -12.55 -0.12
N ASN A 216 14.87 -11.76 0.23
CA ASN A 216 13.47 -12.21 0.22
C ASN A 216 12.96 -12.46 -1.21
N LEU A 217 13.28 -11.57 -2.15
CA LEU A 217 12.94 -11.72 -3.57
C LEU A 217 13.64 -12.94 -4.19
N GLU A 218 14.94 -13.10 -3.96
CA GLU A 218 15.71 -14.24 -4.45
C GLU A 218 15.14 -15.55 -3.93
N TRP A 219 14.81 -15.63 -2.63
CA TRP A 219 14.19 -16.82 -2.06
C TRP A 219 12.82 -17.14 -2.67
N LEU A 220 11.97 -16.12 -2.91
CA LEU A 220 10.67 -16.32 -3.57
C LEU A 220 10.85 -16.90 -4.97
N VAL A 221 11.79 -16.35 -5.74
CA VAL A 221 12.08 -16.81 -7.10
C VAL A 221 12.63 -18.23 -7.09
N ASP A 222 13.62 -18.53 -6.24
CA ASP A 222 14.22 -19.86 -6.11
C ASP A 222 13.21 -20.91 -5.60
N SER A 223 12.20 -20.48 -4.84
CA SER A 223 11.12 -21.35 -4.35
C SER A 223 10.00 -21.57 -5.39
N GLY A 224 10.14 -21.00 -6.60
CA GLY A 224 9.19 -21.17 -7.69
C GLY A 224 7.93 -20.30 -7.59
N ALA A 225 7.92 -19.27 -6.74
CA ALA A 225 6.80 -18.34 -6.67
C ALA A 225 6.65 -17.55 -7.98
N ASN A 226 5.41 -17.24 -8.37
CA ASN A 226 5.18 -16.30 -9.47
C ASN A 226 5.44 -14.88 -8.97
N VAL A 227 6.33 -14.16 -9.63
CA VAL A 227 6.69 -12.79 -9.28
C VAL A 227 6.47 -11.86 -10.47
N ILE A 228 5.88 -10.70 -10.20
CA ILE A 228 5.92 -9.53 -11.06
C ILE A 228 6.68 -8.47 -10.28
N VAL A 229 7.80 -8.01 -10.84
CA VAL A 229 8.58 -6.95 -10.21
C VAL A 229 7.93 -5.61 -10.56
N ARG A 230 7.84 -4.71 -9.59
CA ARG A 230 7.33 -3.37 -9.78
C ARG A 230 8.39 -2.36 -9.42
N MET A 231 8.51 -1.29 -10.18
CA MET A 231 9.42 -0.19 -9.89
C MET A 231 8.71 1.14 -10.07
N PRO A 232 8.38 1.85 -8.98
CA PRO A 232 7.99 3.24 -9.05
C PRO A 232 9.08 4.08 -9.71
N LEU A 233 8.72 4.94 -10.66
CA LEU A 233 9.62 5.90 -11.29
C LEU A 233 9.28 7.30 -10.78
N VAL A 234 10.19 7.89 -10.02
CA VAL A 234 10.00 9.18 -9.37
C VAL A 234 11.19 10.08 -9.70
N ARG A 235 10.91 11.13 -10.48
CA ARG A 235 11.94 12.03 -11.00
C ARG A 235 12.78 12.65 -9.90
N GLY A 236 14.09 12.48 -10.01
CA GLY A 236 15.07 13.04 -9.07
C GLY A 236 15.27 12.21 -7.81
N TYR A 237 14.59 11.07 -7.67
CA TYR A 237 14.71 10.18 -6.51
C TYR A 237 15.28 8.81 -6.88
N ASN A 238 14.66 8.12 -7.84
CA ASN A 238 15.03 6.75 -8.19
C ASN A 238 14.99 6.45 -9.69
N ASP A 239 14.99 7.48 -10.53
CA ASP A 239 14.84 7.37 -11.98
C ASP A 239 16.14 7.62 -12.78
N SER A 240 17.29 7.69 -12.10
CA SER A 240 18.58 7.73 -12.81
C SER A 240 18.73 6.51 -13.71
N PHE A 241 19.39 6.70 -14.86
CA PHE A 241 19.66 5.61 -15.82
C PHE A 241 20.27 4.38 -15.14
N ASP A 242 21.26 4.56 -14.27
CA ASP A 242 21.92 3.47 -13.53
C ASP A 242 20.97 2.74 -12.56
N ALA A 243 20.06 3.45 -11.91
CA ALA A 243 19.08 2.84 -11.01
C ALA A 243 18.08 1.96 -11.79
N ILE A 244 17.58 2.48 -12.91
CA ILE A 244 16.63 1.77 -13.78
C ILE A 244 17.29 0.56 -14.43
N THR A 245 18.41 0.76 -15.12
CA THR A 245 19.12 -0.33 -15.82
C THR A 245 19.67 -1.36 -14.85
N GLY A 246 20.21 -0.93 -13.70
CA GLY A 246 20.67 -1.84 -12.66
C GLY A 246 19.55 -2.71 -12.09
N ALA A 247 18.35 -2.15 -11.91
CA ALA A 247 17.18 -2.93 -11.48
C ALA A 247 16.76 -3.93 -12.56
N ILE A 248 16.68 -3.52 -13.83
CA ILE A 248 16.33 -4.40 -14.96
C ILE A 248 17.34 -5.55 -15.08
N ASP A 249 18.63 -5.25 -15.11
CA ASP A 249 19.72 -6.24 -15.22
C ASP A 249 19.67 -7.26 -14.07
N TYR A 250 19.42 -6.77 -12.85
CA TYR A 250 19.28 -7.62 -11.68
C TYR A 250 18.09 -8.58 -11.83
N VAL A 251 16.94 -8.07 -12.26
CA VAL A 251 15.72 -8.86 -12.45
C VAL A 251 15.90 -9.87 -13.59
N GLN A 252 16.47 -9.48 -14.73
CA GLN A 252 16.74 -10.38 -15.86
C GLN A 252 17.66 -11.54 -15.45
N LYS A 253 18.68 -11.28 -14.64
CA LYS A 253 19.55 -12.34 -14.09
C LYS A 253 18.78 -13.29 -13.19
N LEU A 254 17.92 -12.73 -12.33
CA LEU A 254 17.13 -13.52 -11.39
C LEU A 254 16.04 -14.35 -12.10
N ALA A 255 15.44 -13.82 -13.15
CA ALA A 255 14.43 -14.50 -13.98
C ALA A 255 14.96 -15.78 -14.65
N LYS A 256 16.28 -15.95 -14.78
CA LYS A 256 16.89 -17.21 -15.27
C LYS A 256 16.79 -18.36 -14.27
N ARG A 257 16.48 -18.08 -13.00
CA ARG A 257 16.44 -19.04 -11.89
C ARG A 257 15.04 -19.44 -11.46
N GLY A 258 14.02 -18.69 -11.87
CA GLY A 258 12.65 -18.92 -11.44
C GLY A 258 11.65 -18.03 -12.18
N ASN A 259 10.45 -17.89 -11.63
CA ASN A 259 9.31 -17.38 -12.38
C ASN A 259 9.07 -15.88 -12.13
N ILE A 260 9.85 -15.04 -12.81
CA ILE A 260 9.55 -13.60 -12.93
C ILE A 260 8.87 -13.36 -14.28
N ARG A 261 7.62 -12.91 -14.26
CA ARG A 261 6.79 -12.78 -15.47
C ARG A 261 7.12 -11.52 -16.27
N ARG A 262 7.28 -10.38 -15.58
CA ARG A 262 7.51 -9.06 -16.16
C ARG A 262 7.99 -8.05 -15.12
N ILE A 263 8.40 -6.87 -15.60
CA ILE A 263 8.63 -5.67 -14.79
C ILE A 263 7.57 -4.63 -15.11
N ASP A 264 6.80 -4.20 -14.11
CA ASP A 264 5.85 -3.10 -14.23
C ASP A 264 6.50 -1.80 -13.70
N MET A 265 6.82 -0.89 -14.62
CA MET A 265 7.34 0.45 -14.33
C MET A 265 6.17 1.39 -14.04
N LEU A 266 6.16 2.03 -12.86
CA LEU A 266 5.03 2.82 -12.37
C LEU A 266 5.41 4.30 -12.27
N PRO A 267 5.10 5.14 -13.27
CA PRO A 267 5.32 6.58 -13.18
C PRO A 267 4.61 7.19 -11.98
N TYR A 268 5.26 8.15 -11.36
CA TYR A 268 4.68 8.91 -10.26
C TYR A 268 3.32 9.53 -10.61
N HIS A 269 2.41 9.51 -9.62
CA HIS A 269 1.13 10.20 -9.66
C HIS A 269 0.89 11.00 -8.37
N GLN A 270 0.08 12.06 -8.43
CA GLN A 270 -0.15 12.97 -7.29
C GLN A 270 -1.29 12.55 -6.34
N LEU A 271 -1.88 11.35 -6.52
CA LEU A 271 -3.08 10.90 -5.78
C LEU A 271 -2.95 10.94 -4.24
N GLY A 272 -1.74 10.89 -3.69
CA GLY A 272 -1.52 10.93 -2.25
C GLY A 272 -1.56 12.31 -1.60
N ARG A 273 -1.37 13.41 -2.34
CA ARG A 273 -1.12 14.76 -1.75
C ARG A 273 -2.21 15.23 -0.80
N LYS A 274 -3.48 15.15 -1.22
CA LYS A 274 -4.62 15.52 -0.37
C LYS A 274 -4.69 14.71 0.93
N LYS A 275 -4.16 13.48 0.96
CA LYS A 275 -4.16 12.66 2.15
C LYS A 275 -3.16 13.17 3.20
N TYR A 276 -2.03 13.71 2.77
CA TYR A 276 -1.06 14.37 3.67
C TYR A 276 -1.66 15.61 4.31
N GLU A 277 -2.35 16.45 3.53
CA GLU A 277 -3.05 17.64 4.03
C GLU A 277 -4.05 17.28 5.14
N ARG A 278 -4.88 16.25 4.90
CA ARG A 278 -5.87 15.77 5.88
C ARG A 278 -5.28 15.17 7.14
N LEU A 279 -4.04 14.68 7.07
CA LEU A 279 -3.29 14.18 8.21
C LEU A 279 -2.42 15.27 8.86
N GLU A 280 -2.43 16.50 8.32
CA GLU A 280 -1.52 17.60 8.70
C GLU A 280 -0.05 17.17 8.65
N MET A 281 0.29 16.31 7.69
CA MET A 281 1.64 15.86 7.45
C MET A 281 2.26 16.69 6.31
N PRO A 282 3.51 17.16 6.43
CA PRO A 282 4.19 17.79 5.31
C PRO A 282 4.39 16.76 4.20
N TYR A 283 4.03 17.12 2.96
CA TYR A 283 4.34 16.27 1.81
C TYR A 283 5.83 16.35 1.50
N PRO A 284 6.60 15.24 1.50
CA PRO A 284 8.07 15.30 1.40
C PRO A 284 8.59 15.87 0.08
N ILE A 285 7.83 15.73 -1.00
CA ILE A 285 8.26 16.13 -2.35
C ILE A 285 7.83 17.59 -2.63
N THR A 286 8.83 18.44 -2.81
CA THR A 286 8.67 19.88 -3.07
C THR A 286 8.68 20.26 -4.55
N GLN A 287 9.41 19.50 -5.39
CA GLN A 287 9.46 19.69 -6.84
C GLN A 287 8.55 18.69 -7.53
N ASP A 288 7.86 19.07 -8.61
CA ASP A 288 6.96 18.16 -9.33
C ASP A 288 7.77 17.02 -9.99
N PRO A 289 7.60 15.76 -9.55
CA PRO A 289 8.37 14.65 -10.09
C PRO A 289 7.64 13.96 -11.26
N THR A 290 6.55 14.55 -11.77
CA THR A 290 5.72 13.98 -12.84
C THR A 290 6.48 13.93 -14.17
N TYR A 291 6.15 12.94 -15.00
CA TYR A 291 6.64 12.83 -16.37
C TYR A 291 5.63 13.40 -17.35
N SER A 292 6.12 14.11 -18.37
CA SER A 292 5.32 14.46 -19.54
C SER A 292 5.01 13.22 -20.39
N ALA A 293 3.98 13.30 -21.22
CA ALA A 293 3.62 12.22 -22.14
C ALA A 293 4.78 11.85 -23.09
N ASP A 294 5.55 12.82 -23.56
CA ASP A 294 6.71 12.59 -24.44
C ASP A 294 7.84 11.86 -23.72
N GLU A 295 8.09 12.18 -22.45
CA GLU A 295 9.10 11.46 -21.64
C GLU A 295 8.67 10.02 -21.38
N LEU A 296 7.38 9.79 -21.10
CA LEU A 296 6.83 8.44 -20.96
C LEU A 296 6.97 7.63 -22.25
N ASN A 297 6.69 8.23 -23.41
CA ASN A 297 6.88 7.58 -24.72
C ASN A 297 8.36 7.22 -24.97
N ARG A 298 9.30 8.08 -24.55
CA ARG A 298 10.74 7.80 -24.64
C ARG A 298 11.15 6.65 -23.71
N LEU A 299 10.64 6.61 -22.49
CA LEU A 299 10.88 5.51 -21.54
C LEU A 299 10.33 4.19 -22.08
N GLU A 300 9.11 4.20 -22.61
CA GLU A 300 8.50 3.02 -23.24
C GLU A 300 9.35 2.52 -24.40
N THR A 301 9.81 3.42 -25.29
CA THR A 301 10.73 3.06 -26.39
C THR A 301 12.04 2.49 -25.86
N PHE A 302 12.60 3.09 -24.81
CA PHE A 302 13.81 2.60 -24.17
C PHE A 302 13.65 1.19 -23.62
N PHE A 303 12.52 0.86 -22.98
CA PHE A 303 12.27 -0.46 -22.43
C PHE A 303 12.16 -1.55 -23.49
N THR A 304 11.78 -1.23 -24.73
CA THR A 304 11.76 -2.20 -25.84
C THR A 304 13.15 -2.71 -26.25
N GLN A 305 14.22 -2.06 -25.78
CA GLN A 305 15.59 -2.47 -26.07
C GLN A 305 16.05 -3.66 -25.22
N PHE A 306 15.31 -3.99 -24.15
CA PHE A 306 15.62 -5.12 -23.28
C PHE A 306 14.88 -6.37 -23.73
N ASP A 307 15.57 -7.51 -23.73
CA ASP A 307 14.95 -8.82 -23.97
C ASP A 307 14.23 -9.32 -22.69
N PHE A 308 13.21 -8.57 -22.26
CA PHE A 308 12.34 -8.89 -21.12
C PHE A 308 11.00 -8.16 -21.24
N ASP A 309 9.91 -8.72 -20.72
CA ASP A 309 8.62 -8.02 -20.68
C ASP A 309 8.69 -6.89 -19.63
N ILE A 310 8.79 -5.66 -20.11
CA ILE A 310 8.81 -4.45 -19.28
C ILE A 310 7.65 -3.56 -19.73
N ARG A 311 6.74 -3.26 -18.81
CA ARG A 311 5.52 -2.52 -19.08
C ARG A 311 5.52 -1.20 -18.35
N LEU A 312 5.26 -0.12 -19.08
CA LEU A 312 4.99 1.18 -18.48
C LEU A 312 3.51 1.26 -18.12
N VAL A 313 3.19 1.23 -16.83
CA VAL A 313 1.80 1.30 -16.35
C VAL A 313 1.34 2.76 -16.36
N ARG A 314 0.36 3.08 -17.22
CA ARG A 314 -0.25 4.41 -17.29
C ARG A 314 -1.58 4.39 -16.54
N HIS A 315 -1.70 5.27 -15.55
CA HIS A 315 -2.94 5.55 -14.80
C HIS A 315 -3.78 6.63 -15.50
#